data_AF-A0A523PBI8-F1
#
_entry.id   AF-A0A523PBI8-F1
#
_cell.length_a   1.000
_cell.length_b   1.000
_cell.length_c   1.000
_cell.angle_alpha   90.00
_cell.angle_beta   90.00
_cell.angle_gamma   90.00
#
_symmetry.space_group_name_H-M   'P 1'
#
loop_
_entity.id
_entity.type
_entity.pdbx_description
1 polymer ?
#
loop_
_entity_poly.entity_id
_entity_poly.type
_entity_poly.pdbx_seq_one_letter_code
_entity_poly.pdbx_strand_id
1 'polypeptide(L)' 'MDFLAHDGGSALMDAARKGQPGIVRLLLESGADPNLADKNGATASAMATEKGQAAVVALLAELGAN' A
#
# COMPACT_ATOMS: atom_id res chain seq x y z
N MET A 1 6.96 5.27 19.84
CA MET A 1 7.35 6.45 19.03
C MET A 1 7.86 5.89 17.72
N ASP A 2 6.93 5.55 16.83
CA ASP A 2 7.12 4.57 15.77
C ASP A 2 7.37 5.30 14.45
N PHE A 3 8.30 6.27 14.49
CA PHE A 3 8.49 7.27 13.43
C PHE A 3 9.07 6.73 12.12
N LEU A 4 9.57 5.49 12.10
CA LEU A 4 10.19 4.91 10.89
C LEU A 4 9.26 3.98 10.11
N ALA A 5 8.20 3.43 10.74
CA ALA A 5 7.18 2.64 10.05
C ALA A 5 6.11 3.53 9.38
N HIS A 6 6.04 4.81 9.77
CA HIS A 6 5.05 5.74 9.23
C HIS A 6 5.32 6.09 7.77
N ASP A 7 6.56 6.28 7.32
CA ASP A 7 6.78 6.84 5.99
C ASP A 7 6.59 5.80 4.87
N GLY A 8 7.17 4.60 4.97
CA GLY A 8 7.06 3.58 3.93
C GLY A 8 5.65 2.99 3.81
N GLY A 9 5.03 2.68 4.95
CA GLY A 9 3.66 2.16 5.00
C GLY A 9 2.61 3.21 4.65
N SER A 10 2.68 4.38 5.28
CA SER A 10 1.68 5.42 5.02
C SER A 10 1.75 5.91 3.59
N ALA A 11 2.93 5.96 2.96
CA ALA A 11 3.03 6.40 1.58
C ALA A 11 2.43 5.37 0.60
N LEU A 12 2.58 4.06 0.86
CA LEU A 12 1.92 3.01 0.05
C LEU A 12 0.41 3.04 0.24
N MET A 13 -0.04 3.22 1.47
CA MET A 13 -1.44 3.41 1.82
C MET A 13 -2.06 4.64 1.19
N ASP A 14 -1.37 5.78 1.20
CA ASP A 14 -1.87 7.02 0.59
C ASP A 14 -1.95 6.88 -0.94
N ALA A 15 -0.94 6.26 -1.55
CA ALA A 15 -0.96 5.94 -2.98
C ALA A 15 -2.11 4.99 -3.34
N ALA A 16 -2.37 4.00 -2.48
CA ALA A 16 -3.49 3.07 -2.64
C ALA A 16 -4.85 3.73 -2.49
N ARG A 17 -5.00 4.59 -1.48
CA ARG A 17 -6.19 5.41 -1.26
C ARG A 17 -6.46 6.36 -2.43
N LYS A 18 -5.41 6.93 -3.02
CA LYS A 18 -5.52 7.83 -4.18
C LYS A 18 -5.67 7.11 -5.52
N GLY A 19 -5.52 5.78 -5.57
CA GLY A 19 -5.60 5.04 -6.82
C GLY A 19 -4.40 5.30 -7.74
N GLN A 20 -3.20 5.44 -7.17
CA GLN A 20 -1.97 5.76 -7.90
C GLN A 20 -1.07 4.53 -8.09
N PRO A 21 -1.36 3.65 -9.08
CA PRO A 21 -0.60 2.41 -9.30
C PRO A 21 0.89 2.65 -9.57
N GLY A 22 1.24 3.75 -10.24
CA GLY A 22 2.66 4.09 -10.51
C GLY A 22 3.46 4.38 -9.24
N ILE A 23 2.86 5.07 -8.26
CA ILE A 23 3.51 5.35 -6.97
C ILE A 23 3.60 4.06 -6.15
N VAL A 24 2.53 3.25 -6.13
CA VAL A 24 2.53 1.94 -5.46
C VAL A 24 3.68 1.06 -5.96
N ARG A 25 3.88 1.00 -7.28
CA ARG A 25 4.96 0.24 -7.91
C ARG A 25 6.34 0.75 -7.48
N LEU A 26 6.54 2.07 -7.50
CA LEU A 26 7.80 2.71 -7.10
C LEU A 26 8.14 2.44 -5.63
N LEU A 27 7.14 2.43 -4.75
CA LEU A 27 7.34 2.14 -3.34
C LEU A 27 7.67 0.66 -3.10
N LEU A 28 6.98 -0.24 -3.79
CA LEU A 28 7.29 -1.67 -3.75
C LEU A 28 8.70 -1.95 -4.26
N GLU A 29 9.13 -1.31 -5.35
CA GLU A 29 10.52 -1.36 -5.84
C GLU A 29 11.51 -0.76 -4.84
N SER A 30 11.09 0.23 -4.05
CA SER A 30 11.88 0.81 -2.96
C SER A 30 11.94 -0.07 -1.70
N GLY A 31 11.29 -1.24 -1.70
CA GLY A 31 11.24 -2.16 -0.56
C GLY A 31 10.16 -1.84 0.47
N ALA A 32 9.13 -1.08 0.10
CA ALA A 32 7.96 -0.87 0.96
C ALA A 32 7.19 -2.19 1.13
N ASP A 33 6.78 -2.48 2.36
CA ASP A 33 6.04 -3.69 2.68
C ASP A 33 4.55 -3.51 2.35
N PRO A 34 3.98 -4.25 1.36
CA PRO A 34 2.56 -4.19 1.04
C PRO A 34 1.65 -4.72 2.14
N ASN A 35 2.20 -5.55 3.02
CA ASN A 35 1.48 -6.11 4.15
C ASN A 35 1.52 -5.20 5.38
N LEU A 36 2.11 -4.00 5.28
CA LEU A 36 2.09 -3.07 6.39
C LEU A 36 0.65 -2.68 6.71
N ALA A 37 0.22 -3.07 7.90
CA ALA A 37 -1.06 -2.71 8.45
C ALA A 37 -0.90 -1.46 9.33
N ASP A 38 -1.81 -0.50 9.18
CA ASP A 38 -1.91 0.63 10.12
C ASP A 38 -2.45 0.12 11.47
N LYS A 39 -2.51 1.01 12.46
CA LYS A 39 -2.99 0.75 13.83
C LYS A 39 -4.37 0.10 13.90
N ASN A 40 -5.17 0.24 12.84
CA ASN A 40 -6.49 -0.36 12.71
C ASN A 40 -6.49 -1.74 12.01
N GLY A 41 -5.32 -2.29 11.67
CA GLY A 41 -5.21 -3.54 10.91
C GLY A 41 -5.50 -3.39 9.41
N ALA A 42 -5.80 -2.19 8.92
CA ALA A 42 -6.02 -1.93 7.52
C ALA A 42 -4.69 -1.92 6.77
N THR A 43 -4.60 -2.60 5.62
CA THR A 43 -3.44 -2.59 4.73
C THR A 43 -3.70 -1.67 3.52
N ALA A 44 -2.65 -1.36 2.74
CA ALA A 44 -2.79 -0.62 1.49
C ALA A 44 -3.79 -1.30 0.53
N SER A 45 -3.80 -2.63 0.48
CA SER A 45 -4.74 -3.40 -0.35
C SER A 45 -6.18 -3.29 0.14
N ALA A 46 -6.40 -3.31 1.46
CA ALA A 46 -7.73 -3.11 2.04
C ALA A 46 -8.29 -1.72 1.67
N MET A 47 -7.48 -0.66 1.78
CA MET A 47 -7.90 0.68 1.40
C MET A 47 -8.16 0.84 -0.10
N ALA A 48 -7.33 0.25 -0.95
CA ALA A 48 -7.57 0.25 -2.39
C ALA A 48 -8.87 -0.48 -2.73
N THR A 49 -9.16 -1.60 -2.06
CA THR A 49 -10.40 -2.37 -2.23
C THR A 49 -11.61 -1.56 -1.81
N GLU A 50 -11.58 -0.93 -0.63
CA GLU A 50 -12.67 -0.05 -0.15
C GLU A 50 -12.91 1.15 -1.06
N LYS A 51 -11.87 1.66 -1.72
CA LYS A 51 -11.99 2.77 -2.68
C LYS A 51 -12.35 2.31 -4.10
N GLY A 52 -12.44 1.02 -4.37
CA GLY A 52 -12.71 0.48 -5.70
C GLY A 52 -11.53 0.62 -6.68
N GLN A 53 -10.32 0.78 -6.15
CA GLN A 53 -9.09 0.97 -6.93
C GLN A 53 -8.54 -0.37 -7.41
N ALA A 54 -9.29 -1.05 -8.29
CA ALA A 54 -8.97 -2.40 -8.78
C ALA A 54 -7.55 -2.51 -9.38
N ALA A 55 -7.08 -1.48 -10.08
CA ALA A 55 -5.73 -1.44 -10.65
C ALA A 55 -4.63 -1.48 -9.57
N VAL A 56 -4.86 -0.83 -8.43
CA VAL A 56 -3.91 -0.84 -7.31
C VAL A 56 -3.98 -2.15 -6.54
N VAL A 57 -5.18 -2.69 -6.32
CA VAL A 57 -5.37 -4.00 -5.69
C VAL A 57 -4.66 -5.09 -6.49
N ALA A 58 -4.80 -5.08 -7.82
CA ALA A 58 -4.11 -6.02 -8.70
C ALA A 58 -2.58 -5.89 -8.58
N LEU A 59 -2.06 -4.65 -8.60
CA LEU A 59 -0.62 -4.39 -8.45
C LEU A 59 -0.05 -4.83 -7.10
N LEU A 60 -0.77 -4.57 -6.01
CA LEU A 60 -0.40 -5.02 -4.66
C LEU A 60 -0.46 -6.54 -4.54
N ALA A 61 -1.44 -7.19 -5.16
CA ALA A 61 -1.54 -8.64 -5.20
C ALA A 61 -0.41 -9.26 -6.03
N GLU A 62 -0.07 -8.71 -7.19
CA GLU A 62 1.03 -9.21 -8.02
C GLU A 62 2.41 -9.02 -7.36
N LEU A 63 2.61 -7.94 -6.62
CA LEU A 63 3.91 -7.61 -6.03
C LEU A 63 4.06 -8.03 -4.56
N GLY A 64 2.96 -8.27 -3.84
CA GLY A 64 2.94 -8.57 -2.41
C GLY A 64 2.43 -9.96 -2.03
N ALA A 65 1.90 -10.75 -2.98
CA ALA A 65 1.48 -12.12 -2.74
C ALA A 65 2.57 -13.12 -3.21
N ASN A 66 3.57 -13.34 -2.36
CA ASN A 66 4.24 -14.64 -2.24
C ASN A 66 4.69 -14.87 -0.80
#